data_AF-A0A938DX38-F1
#
_entry.id   AF-A0A938DX38-F1
#
_cell.length_a   1.000
_cell.length_b   1.000
_cell.length_c   1.000
_cell.angle_alpha   90.00
_cell.angle_beta   90.00
_cell.angle_gamma   90.00
#
_symmetry.space_group_name_H-M   'P 1'
#
loop_
_entity.id
_entity.type
_entity.pdbx_description
1 polymer ?
#
loop_
_entity_poly.entity_id
_entity_poly.type
_entity_poly.pdbx_seq_one_letter_code
_entity_poly.pdbx_strand_id
1 'polypeptide(L)'
;MVMADRPEVPTANLSLSAIAVVGLAQNMVTGLAKVPFRQPLHGVLSPLENVAAATTRQVVRTFMGYSSSLPVEEFRSIELVLDRLSRVVLPPWVRLRRGVDRSTGEIAGVPGIWLRPRGVTPRATILYLHGGGYIGTSPEMYTAWVSTLVAGTGAEAFVPDYRLAPEFPFPAGVDDARAVHDALRPRAAGGVLVVAGDSGGGGLATSLVEDLDERGEPGPDGLVLLSPEVDLDLDDPSISENATSDILPWNIPVSPYLRGVDPADHRVSALHARVDCYPPTIVVSGGAEMFRDSVRRLVTRMDEEGVAVRAVEVDGVFHVFPILLPWSHCAKDVVGRIDEFVDDVIDSAQSHIHASRLARSRSRNNP
;
A
#
# COMPACT_ATOMS: atom_id res chain seq x y z
N MET A 1 8.31 -5.44 -12.97
CA MET A 1 8.58 -4.53 -14.10
C MET A 1 8.19 -3.16 -13.57
N VAL A 2 8.72 -2.06 -14.11
CA VAL A 2 8.21 -0.71 -13.79
C VAL A 2 7.38 -0.21 -14.97
N MET A 3 6.52 0.78 -14.75
CA MET A 3 5.78 1.44 -15.82
C MET A 3 6.67 1.84 -16.99
N ALA A 4 7.85 2.39 -16.71
CA ALA A 4 8.83 2.80 -17.70
C ALA A 4 9.47 1.66 -18.52
N ASP A 5 9.27 0.38 -18.16
CA ASP A 5 9.67 -0.77 -18.99
C ASP A 5 8.61 -1.07 -20.08
N ARG A 6 7.40 -0.49 -20.01
CA ARG A 6 6.32 -0.72 -20.98
C ARG A 6 6.58 0.04 -22.28
N PRO A 7 6.48 -0.60 -23.46
CA PRO A 7 6.79 0.03 -24.76
C PRO A 7 6.02 1.33 -25.04
N GLU A 8 4.80 1.44 -24.51
CA GLU A 8 3.90 2.58 -24.68
C GLU A 8 4.17 3.74 -23.72
N VAL A 9 5.03 3.57 -22.72
CA VAL A 9 5.35 4.61 -21.73
C VAL A 9 6.58 5.40 -22.17
N PRO A 10 6.45 6.72 -22.48
CA PRO A 10 7.58 7.52 -22.91
C PRO A 10 8.57 7.75 -21.76
N THR A 11 9.87 7.64 -22.06
CA THR A 11 10.95 7.94 -21.12
C THR A 11 11.86 9.03 -21.69
N ALA A 12 12.44 9.85 -20.82
CA ALA A 12 13.34 10.90 -21.26
C ALA A 12 14.61 10.31 -21.88
N ASN A 13 15.23 11.05 -22.81
CA ASN A 13 16.53 10.64 -23.36
C ASN A 13 17.60 10.56 -22.25
N LEU A 14 18.71 9.86 -22.55
CA LEU A 14 19.76 9.59 -21.55
C LEU A 14 20.34 10.86 -20.92
N SER A 15 20.49 11.94 -21.69
CA SER A 15 21.06 13.20 -21.21
C SER A 15 20.13 13.90 -20.21
N LEU A 16 18.84 14.01 -20.54
CA LEU A 16 17.84 14.57 -19.63
C LEU A 16 17.71 13.71 -18.37
N SER A 17 17.68 12.39 -18.53
CA SER A 17 17.65 11.44 -17.41
C SER A 17 18.86 11.62 -16.47
N ALA A 18 20.06 11.79 -17.03
CA ALA A 18 21.27 12.03 -16.23
C ALA A 18 21.21 13.37 -15.47
N ILE A 19 20.72 14.44 -16.11
CA ILE A 19 20.53 15.75 -15.47
C ILE A 19 19.53 15.65 -14.32
N ALA A 20 18.39 14.97 -14.53
CA ALA A 20 17.38 14.76 -13.50
C ALA A 20 17.95 13.98 -12.29
N VAL A 21 18.74 12.92 -12.54
CA VAL A 21 19.39 12.16 -11.47
C VAL A 21 20.41 13.00 -10.69
N VAL A 22 21.20 13.84 -11.37
CA VAL A 22 22.15 14.75 -10.70
C VAL A 22 21.41 15.80 -9.87
N GLY A 23 20.32 16.37 -10.40
CA GLY A 23 19.47 17.31 -9.69
C GLY A 23 18.82 16.70 -8.45
N LEU A 24 18.39 15.45 -8.54
CA LEU A 24 17.89 14.69 -7.39
C LEU A 24 18.98 14.51 -6.33
N ALA A 25 20.18 14.07 -6.73
CA ALA A 25 21.29 13.85 -5.81
C ALA A 25 21.68 15.15 -5.07
N GLN A 26 21.75 16.28 -5.78
CA GLN A 26 22.03 17.58 -5.18
C GLN A 26 20.94 18.01 -4.17
N ASN A 27 19.66 17.79 -4.52
CA ASN A 27 18.55 18.04 -3.60
C ASN A 27 18.65 17.18 -2.34
N MET A 28 18.92 15.89 -2.48
CA MET A 28 19.08 14.96 -1.35
C MET A 28 20.21 15.39 -0.40
N VAL A 29 21.37 15.79 -0.94
CA VAL A 29 22.49 16.31 -0.13
C VAL A 29 22.07 17.55 0.66
N THR A 30 21.38 18.49 0.00
CA THR A 30 20.88 19.72 0.62
C THR A 30 19.82 19.43 1.69
N GLY A 31 18.94 18.47 1.44
CA GLY A 31 17.93 18.01 2.39
C GLY A 31 18.58 17.41 3.65
N LEU A 32 19.52 16.49 3.48
CA LEU A 32 20.25 15.85 4.58
C LEU A 32 20.99 16.87 5.45
N ALA A 33 21.61 17.89 4.84
CA ALA A 33 22.29 18.95 5.57
C ALA A 33 21.37 19.75 6.52
N LYS A 34 20.04 19.72 6.31
CA LYS A 34 19.04 20.40 7.16
C LYS A 34 18.63 19.59 8.38
N VAL A 35 18.84 18.27 8.40
CA VAL A 35 18.35 17.37 9.47
C VAL A 35 18.83 17.79 10.86
N PRO A 36 20.12 18.13 11.10
CA PRO A 36 20.59 18.53 12.43
C PRO A 36 19.88 19.77 12.99
N PHE A 37 19.37 20.64 12.12
CA PHE A 37 18.76 21.91 12.49
C PHE A 37 17.23 21.83 12.66
N ARG A 38 16.64 20.64 12.48
CA ARG A 38 15.18 20.40 12.58
C ARG A 38 14.81 19.56 13.81
N GLN A 39 15.47 19.83 14.94
CA GLN A 39 15.21 19.17 16.23
C GLN A 39 15.10 17.63 16.13
N PRO A 40 16.09 16.93 15.55
CA PRO A 40 15.98 15.51 15.19
C PRO A 40 15.87 14.55 16.39
N LEU A 41 16.01 15.05 17.61
CA LEU A 41 15.89 14.28 18.85
C LEU A 41 14.46 14.32 19.44
N HIS A 42 13.61 15.25 19.00
CA HIS A 42 12.23 15.39 19.51
C HIS A 42 11.29 14.44 18.77
N GLY A 43 10.47 13.71 19.53
CA GLY A 43 9.51 12.73 19.00
C GLY A 43 9.13 11.70 20.06
N VAL A 44 8.20 10.82 19.71
CA VAL A 44 7.69 9.78 20.62
C VAL A 44 8.55 8.50 20.61
N LEU A 45 9.49 8.37 19.66
CA LEU A 45 10.39 7.22 19.59
C LEU A 45 11.62 7.44 20.49
N SER A 46 12.47 6.43 20.64
CA SER A 46 13.74 6.61 21.36
C SER A 46 14.65 7.61 20.62
N PRO A 47 15.64 8.25 21.28
CA PRO A 47 16.45 9.30 20.66
C PRO A 47 17.14 8.90 19.35
N LEU A 48 17.67 7.66 19.28
CA LEU A 48 18.29 7.13 18.05
C LEU A 48 17.26 6.93 16.94
N GLU A 49 16.10 6.40 17.31
CA GLU A 49 14.99 6.18 16.40
C GLU A 49 14.41 7.51 15.88
N ASN A 50 14.30 8.54 16.73
CA ASN A 50 13.89 9.89 16.31
C ASN A 50 14.85 10.46 15.26
N VAL A 51 16.17 10.32 15.45
CA VAL A 51 17.16 10.80 14.47
C VAL A 51 17.03 10.04 13.15
N ALA A 52 16.89 8.72 13.21
CA ALA A 52 16.73 7.90 12.02
C ALA A 52 15.39 8.17 11.31
N ALA A 53 14.31 8.40 12.06
CA ALA A 53 13.01 8.80 11.52
C ALA A 53 13.06 10.19 10.88
N ALA A 54 13.68 11.18 11.54
CA ALA A 54 13.85 12.52 10.99
C ALA A 54 14.69 12.52 9.70
N THR A 55 15.74 11.69 9.65
CA THR A 55 16.58 11.51 8.45
C THR A 55 15.78 10.86 7.33
N THR A 56 15.09 9.76 7.62
CA THR A 56 14.23 9.05 6.66
C THR A 56 13.17 10.00 6.10
N ARG A 57 12.49 10.74 6.98
CA ARG A 57 11.49 11.72 6.60
C ARG A 57 12.06 12.76 5.62
N GLN A 58 13.21 13.32 5.95
CA GLN A 58 13.83 14.35 5.12
C GLN A 58 14.27 13.81 3.75
N VAL A 59 14.81 12.59 3.70
CA VAL A 59 15.20 11.94 2.45
C VAL A 59 13.98 11.70 1.57
N VAL A 60 12.93 11.07 2.10
CA VAL A 60 11.72 10.73 1.35
C VAL A 60 10.99 11.99 0.88
N ARG A 61 10.84 12.99 1.75
CA ARG A 61 10.21 14.26 1.38
C ARG A 61 10.95 15.01 0.29
N THR A 62 12.28 15.02 0.35
CA THR A 62 13.10 15.68 -0.67
C THR A 62 12.99 14.96 -2.00
N PHE A 63 13.00 13.62 -1.96
CA PHE A 63 12.79 12.78 -3.13
C PHE A 63 11.42 13.05 -3.77
N MET A 64 10.34 12.90 -3.01
CA MET A 64 8.97 13.10 -3.50
C MET A 64 8.75 14.52 -4.03
N GLY A 65 9.22 15.54 -3.31
CA GLY A 65 9.09 16.94 -3.74
C GLY A 65 9.83 17.24 -5.03
N TYR A 66 11.04 16.68 -5.22
CA TYR A 66 11.77 16.83 -6.48
C TYR A 66 11.10 16.07 -7.61
N SER A 67 10.78 14.79 -7.39
CA SER A 67 10.15 13.92 -8.39
C SER A 67 8.81 14.47 -8.89
N SER A 68 7.99 15.06 -8.01
CA SER A 68 6.69 15.66 -8.36
C SER A 68 6.82 16.95 -9.18
N SER A 69 8.02 17.55 -9.22
CA SER A 69 8.28 18.77 -10.00
C SER A 69 8.78 18.48 -11.43
N LEU A 70 9.09 17.22 -11.74
CA LEU A 70 9.65 16.84 -13.03
C LEU A 70 8.55 16.62 -14.09
N PRO A 71 8.87 16.82 -15.38
CA PRO A 71 8.08 16.27 -16.47
C PRO A 71 7.92 14.74 -16.32
N VAL A 72 6.80 14.21 -16.82
CA VAL A 72 6.44 12.78 -16.68
C VAL A 72 7.56 11.88 -17.21
N GLU A 73 8.14 12.22 -18.37
CA GLU A 73 9.18 11.42 -19.01
C GLU A 73 10.46 11.37 -18.17
N GLU A 74 10.80 12.46 -17.47
CA GLU A 74 11.96 12.53 -16.58
C GLU A 74 11.70 11.78 -15.26
N PHE A 75 10.48 11.89 -14.72
CA PHE A 75 10.05 11.11 -13.56
C PHE A 75 10.14 9.60 -13.83
N ARG A 76 9.64 9.13 -14.98
CA ARG A 76 9.74 7.73 -15.42
C ARG A 76 11.18 7.26 -15.54
N SER A 77 12.09 8.13 -15.99
CA SER A 77 13.52 7.81 -16.01
C SER A 77 14.12 7.64 -14.62
N ILE A 78 13.70 8.44 -13.63
CA ILE A 78 14.13 8.25 -12.23
C ILE A 78 13.59 6.94 -11.67
N GLU A 79 12.34 6.60 -11.98
CA GLU A 79 11.72 5.33 -11.58
C GLU A 79 12.51 4.11 -12.08
N LEU A 80 12.99 4.13 -13.34
CA LEU A 80 13.89 3.09 -13.85
C LEU A 80 15.17 2.94 -13.03
N VAL A 81 15.79 4.07 -12.66
CA VAL A 81 17.03 4.05 -11.87
C VAL A 81 16.75 3.47 -10.48
N LEU A 82 15.64 3.85 -9.85
CA LEU A 82 15.26 3.36 -8.53
C LEU A 82 14.88 1.88 -8.55
N ASP A 83 14.17 1.40 -9.57
CA ASP A 83 13.85 -0.01 -9.71
C ASP A 83 15.12 -0.84 -9.93
N ARG A 84 16.03 -0.37 -10.79
CA ARG A 84 17.34 -1.03 -10.99
C ARG A 84 18.16 -1.06 -9.71
N LEU A 85 18.24 0.05 -8.97
CA LEU A 85 18.90 0.10 -7.68
C LEU A 85 18.23 -0.87 -6.69
N SER A 86 16.90 -0.90 -6.66
CA SER A 86 16.13 -1.80 -5.79
C SER A 86 16.40 -3.27 -6.10
N ARG A 87 16.48 -3.66 -7.38
CA ARG A 87 16.85 -5.03 -7.81
C ARG A 87 18.26 -5.44 -7.41
N VAL A 88 19.18 -4.49 -7.24
CA VAL A 88 20.57 -4.79 -6.83
C VAL A 88 20.70 -4.78 -5.31
N VAL A 89 20.07 -3.81 -4.65
CA VAL A 89 20.23 -3.54 -3.23
C VAL A 89 19.28 -4.39 -2.39
N LEU A 90 18.02 -4.58 -2.77
CA LEU A 90 17.02 -5.25 -1.92
C LEU A 90 17.18 -6.78 -1.86
N PRO A 91 17.48 -7.52 -2.96
CA PRO A 91 17.52 -8.99 -2.89
C PRO A 91 18.53 -9.57 -1.90
N PRO A 92 19.73 -9.01 -1.69
CA PRO A 92 20.59 -9.43 -0.59
C PRO A 92 19.88 -9.29 0.77
N TRP A 93 19.23 -8.16 1.06
CA TRP A 93 18.55 -7.93 2.34
C TRP A 93 17.31 -8.82 2.53
N VAL A 94 16.57 -9.09 1.44
CA VAL A 94 15.39 -9.96 1.42
C VAL A 94 15.80 -11.44 1.59
N ARG A 95 16.79 -11.90 0.82
CA ARG A 95 17.29 -13.29 0.88
C ARG A 95 17.96 -13.61 2.22
N LEU A 96 18.67 -12.65 2.83
CA LEU A 96 19.42 -12.88 4.05
C LEU A 96 18.58 -12.93 5.33
N ARG A 97 17.32 -12.46 5.34
CA ARG A 97 16.65 -12.19 6.63
C ARG A 97 15.37 -12.95 6.98
N ARG A 98 14.67 -13.65 6.06
CA ARG A 98 13.26 -14.00 6.38
C ARG A 98 12.71 -15.34 5.88
N GLY A 99 13.50 -16.21 5.26
CA GLY A 99 12.94 -17.50 4.78
C GLY A 99 11.78 -17.33 3.80
N VAL A 100 11.86 -16.32 2.93
CA VAL A 100 10.86 -16.02 1.89
C VAL A 100 11.48 -16.26 0.52
N ASP A 101 10.77 -16.98 -0.34
CA ASP A 101 11.11 -17.17 -1.74
C ASP A 101 10.42 -16.13 -2.61
N ARG A 102 11.18 -15.53 -3.51
CA ARG A 102 10.73 -14.52 -4.46
C ARG A 102 10.77 -15.09 -5.88
N SER A 103 9.66 -14.94 -6.60
CA SER A 103 9.57 -15.27 -8.03
C SER A 103 8.72 -14.25 -8.76
N THR A 104 9.02 -13.98 -10.03
CA THR A 104 8.11 -13.23 -10.90
C THR A 104 6.92 -14.11 -11.28
N GLY A 105 5.77 -13.51 -11.57
CA GLY A 105 4.61 -14.20 -12.11
C GLY A 105 3.67 -13.25 -12.82
N GLU A 106 2.60 -13.81 -13.38
CA GLU A 106 1.56 -13.05 -14.07
C GLU A 106 0.22 -13.67 -13.69
N ILE A 107 -0.74 -12.83 -13.29
CA ILE A 107 -2.10 -13.23 -12.93
C ILE A 107 -3.07 -12.41 -13.77
N ALA A 108 -3.95 -13.09 -14.53
CA ALA A 108 -4.94 -12.44 -15.39
C ALA A 108 -4.36 -11.40 -16.37
N GLY A 109 -3.15 -11.63 -16.90
CA GLY A 109 -2.45 -10.69 -17.78
C GLY A 109 -1.72 -9.55 -17.06
N VAL A 110 -1.79 -9.49 -15.72
CA VAL A 110 -1.09 -8.49 -14.91
C VAL A 110 0.20 -9.09 -14.36
N PRO A 111 1.39 -8.60 -14.78
CA PRO A 111 2.66 -9.06 -14.25
C PRO A 111 2.82 -8.65 -12.79
N GLY A 112 3.68 -9.34 -12.05
CA GLY A 112 3.92 -9.03 -10.65
C GLY A 112 4.99 -9.90 -10.00
N ILE A 113 5.08 -9.78 -8.68
CA ILE A 113 6.03 -10.54 -7.85
C ILE A 113 5.27 -11.38 -6.84
N TRP A 114 5.59 -12.67 -6.82
CA TRP A 114 5.20 -13.60 -5.77
C TRP A 114 6.26 -13.63 -4.66
N LEU A 115 5.77 -13.60 -3.43
CA LEU A 115 6.53 -13.79 -2.21
C LEU A 115 5.88 -14.90 -1.39
N ARG A 116 6.63 -15.97 -1.14
CA ARG A 116 6.12 -17.17 -0.48
C ARG A 116 6.97 -17.56 0.71
N PRO A 117 6.38 -17.99 1.83
CA PRO A 117 7.14 -18.50 2.95
C PRO A 117 7.81 -19.82 2.55
N ARG A 118 9.09 -20.00 2.90
CA ARG A 118 9.90 -21.17 2.52
C ARG A 118 9.66 -22.31 3.50
N GLY A 119 9.39 -23.50 2.96
CA GLY A 119 9.29 -24.73 3.74
C GLY A 119 8.02 -24.87 4.58
N VAL A 120 7.04 -23.99 4.39
CA VAL A 120 5.72 -24.06 5.02
C VAL A 120 4.63 -23.85 3.98
N THR A 121 3.49 -24.51 4.15
CA THR A 121 2.31 -24.28 3.31
C THR A 121 1.68 -22.94 3.71
N PRO A 122 1.47 -22.01 2.77
CA PRO A 122 0.83 -20.74 3.09
C PRO A 122 -0.59 -20.94 3.62
N ARG A 123 -0.97 -20.17 4.64
CA ARG A 123 -2.30 -20.26 5.28
C ARG A 123 -3.35 -19.30 4.71
N ALA A 124 -2.90 -18.26 4.01
CA ALA A 124 -3.71 -17.26 3.33
C ALA A 124 -2.94 -16.72 2.12
N THR A 125 -3.64 -16.07 1.19
CA THR A 125 -3.04 -15.29 0.10
C THR A 125 -3.32 -13.81 0.33
N ILE A 126 -2.30 -12.97 0.19
CA ILE A 126 -2.39 -11.51 0.24
C ILE A 126 -2.25 -10.95 -1.18
N LEU A 127 -3.25 -10.21 -1.67
CA LEU A 127 -3.10 -9.32 -2.81
C LEU A 127 -2.63 -7.96 -2.28
N TYR A 128 -1.36 -7.62 -2.49
CA TYR A 128 -0.79 -6.37 -1.98
C TYR A 128 -0.73 -5.31 -3.08
N LEU A 129 -1.59 -4.30 -2.99
CA LEU A 129 -1.64 -3.14 -3.89
C LEU A 129 -0.69 -2.06 -3.37
N HIS A 130 0.43 -1.90 -4.06
CA HIS A 130 1.48 -0.99 -3.63
C HIS A 130 1.07 0.48 -3.67
N GLY A 131 1.58 1.31 -2.75
CA GLY A 131 1.41 2.76 -2.77
C GLY A 131 2.14 3.48 -3.91
N GLY A 132 2.23 4.81 -3.83
CA GLY A 132 2.88 5.66 -4.84
C GLY A 132 1.94 6.67 -5.53
N GLY A 133 0.83 7.03 -4.87
CA GLY A 133 -0.12 8.04 -5.35
C GLY A 133 -0.70 7.72 -6.73
N TYR A 134 -0.90 6.43 -7.03
CA TYR A 134 -1.39 5.93 -8.32
C TYR A 134 -0.50 6.24 -9.53
N ILE A 135 0.67 6.85 -9.33
CA ILE A 135 1.49 7.41 -10.40
C ILE A 135 2.84 6.69 -10.51
N GLY A 136 3.40 6.17 -9.42
CA GLY A 136 4.71 5.50 -9.49
C GLY A 136 4.92 4.40 -8.47
N THR A 137 6.19 3.99 -8.40
CA THR A 137 6.72 2.82 -7.67
C THR A 137 6.44 1.50 -8.39
N SER A 138 6.93 0.39 -7.83
CA SER A 138 6.86 -0.92 -8.48
C SER A 138 6.77 -2.05 -7.46
N PRO A 139 6.33 -3.26 -7.89
CA PRO A 139 6.40 -4.45 -7.05
C PRO A 139 7.78 -4.75 -6.48
N GLU A 140 8.86 -4.38 -7.20
CA GLU A 140 10.21 -4.61 -6.72
C GLU A 140 10.50 -3.78 -5.47
N MET A 141 10.09 -2.51 -5.47
CA MET A 141 10.29 -1.60 -4.35
C MET A 141 9.60 -2.09 -3.06
N TYR A 142 8.50 -2.82 -3.20
CA TYR A 142 7.73 -3.37 -2.08
C TYR A 142 8.22 -4.75 -1.62
N THR A 143 9.18 -5.37 -2.30
CA THR A 143 9.64 -6.73 -1.99
C THR A 143 10.12 -6.85 -0.54
N ALA A 144 10.83 -5.84 0.00
CA ALA A 144 11.35 -5.88 1.37
C ALA A 144 10.25 -5.84 2.43
N TRP A 145 9.25 -4.97 2.24
CA TRP A 145 8.10 -4.85 3.12
C TRP A 145 7.18 -6.07 3.03
N VAL A 146 6.82 -6.49 1.82
CA VAL A 146 5.90 -7.63 1.65
C VAL A 146 6.57 -8.93 2.09
N SER A 147 7.90 -9.08 1.98
CA SER A 147 8.61 -10.22 2.59
C SER A 147 8.57 -10.18 4.12
N THR A 148 8.52 -8.98 4.72
CA THR A 148 8.33 -8.80 6.15
C THR A 148 6.96 -9.26 6.59
N LEU A 149 5.92 -8.88 5.85
CA LEU A 149 4.55 -9.34 6.06
C LEU A 149 4.41 -10.85 5.87
N VAL A 150 4.93 -11.41 4.76
CA VAL A 150 4.88 -12.87 4.49
C VAL A 150 5.57 -13.67 5.60
N ALA A 151 6.71 -13.21 6.09
CA ALA A 151 7.42 -13.90 7.17
C ALA A 151 6.74 -13.77 8.54
N GLY A 152 6.06 -12.64 8.79
CA GLY A 152 5.31 -12.44 10.03
C GLY A 152 4.00 -13.22 10.03
N THR A 153 3.29 -13.22 8.91
CA THR A 153 1.95 -13.81 8.78
C THR A 153 1.96 -15.27 8.36
N GLY A 154 3.01 -15.77 7.69
CA GLY A 154 2.97 -17.09 7.05
C GLY A 154 1.99 -17.19 5.87
N ALA A 155 1.41 -16.07 5.41
CA ALA A 155 0.67 -15.99 4.17
C ALA A 155 1.63 -15.93 2.96
N GLU A 156 1.16 -16.29 1.77
CA GLU A 156 1.84 -15.90 0.53
C GLU A 156 1.29 -14.56 0.06
N ALA A 157 2.07 -13.81 -0.73
CA ALA A 157 1.63 -12.54 -1.27
C ALA A 157 1.95 -12.41 -2.76
N PHE A 158 1.03 -11.75 -3.49
CA PHE A 158 1.24 -11.29 -4.84
C PHE A 158 1.16 -9.77 -4.89
N VAL A 159 2.19 -9.14 -5.48
CA VAL A 159 2.26 -7.70 -5.69
C VAL A 159 2.15 -7.44 -7.20
N PRO A 160 0.98 -7.01 -7.71
CA PRO A 160 0.79 -6.72 -9.12
C PRO A 160 1.50 -5.43 -9.53
N ASP A 161 2.05 -5.43 -10.73
CA ASP A 161 2.52 -4.25 -11.47
C ASP A 161 1.33 -3.65 -12.23
N TYR A 162 0.36 -3.14 -11.48
CA TYR A 162 -0.88 -2.61 -12.04
C TYR A 162 -0.62 -1.29 -12.79
N ARG A 163 -1.50 -0.97 -13.74
CA ARG A 163 -1.39 0.25 -14.55
C ARG A 163 -1.50 1.52 -13.71
N LEU A 164 -0.57 2.45 -13.93
CA LEU A 164 -0.47 3.73 -13.22
C LEU A 164 -0.77 4.94 -14.12
N ALA A 165 -1.18 6.03 -13.49
CA ALA A 165 -1.32 7.33 -14.10
C ALA A 165 0.05 8.00 -14.34
N PRO A 166 0.16 8.98 -15.25
CA PRO A 166 -0.90 9.51 -16.13
C PRO A 166 -1.21 8.65 -17.36
N GLU A 167 -0.38 7.66 -17.70
CA GLU A 167 -0.53 6.87 -18.93
C GLU A 167 -1.82 6.05 -18.91
N PHE A 168 -2.14 5.52 -17.73
CA PHE A 168 -3.36 4.77 -17.46
C PHE A 168 -4.07 5.36 -16.22
N PRO A 169 -4.88 6.42 -16.41
CA PRO A 169 -5.65 7.04 -15.32
C PRO A 169 -6.70 6.08 -14.75
N PHE A 170 -7.42 6.52 -13.71
CA PHE A 170 -8.63 5.83 -13.26
C PHE A 170 -9.57 5.51 -14.44
N PRO A 171 -10.16 4.29 -14.52
CA PRO A 171 -10.11 3.20 -13.53
C PRO A 171 -9.08 2.09 -13.84
N ALA A 172 -8.04 2.34 -14.64
CA ALA A 172 -7.17 1.27 -15.15
C ALA A 172 -6.50 0.41 -14.05
N GLY A 173 -6.02 1.04 -12.97
CA GLY A 173 -5.47 0.31 -11.82
C GLY A 173 -6.51 -0.53 -11.07
N VAL A 174 -7.77 -0.06 -10.99
CA VAL A 174 -8.88 -0.79 -10.36
C VAL A 174 -9.23 -2.01 -11.20
N ASP A 175 -9.28 -1.85 -12.53
CA ASP A 175 -9.54 -2.95 -13.46
C ASP A 175 -8.48 -4.05 -13.34
N ASP A 176 -7.20 -3.68 -13.24
CA ASP A 176 -6.10 -4.64 -13.05
C ASP A 176 -6.20 -5.33 -11.67
N ALA A 177 -6.49 -4.57 -10.62
CA ALA A 177 -6.66 -5.11 -9.27
C ALA A 177 -7.82 -6.11 -9.19
N ARG A 178 -8.96 -5.81 -9.82
CA ARG A 178 -10.12 -6.72 -9.94
C ARG A 178 -9.76 -7.98 -10.70
N ALA A 179 -9.15 -7.87 -11.88
CA ALA A 179 -8.75 -9.03 -12.67
C ALA A 179 -7.82 -9.97 -11.88
N VAL A 180 -6.89 -9.40 -11.11
CA VAL A 180 -5.99 -10.17 -10.24
C VAL A 180 -6.75 -10.81 -9.07
N HIS A 181 -7.62 -10.04 -8.41
CA HIS A 181 -8.47 -10.52 -7.33
C HIS A 181 -9.30 -11.73 -7.76
N ASP A 182 -10.05 -11.62 -8.86
CA ASP A 182 -10.97 -12.67 -9.33
C ASP A 182 -10.22 -13.94 -9.71
N ALA A 183 -9.03 -13.77 -10.28
CA ALA A 183 -8.18 -14.90 -10.59
C ALA A 183 -7.57 -15.55 -9.34
N LEU A 184 -7.28 -14.78 -8.27
CA LEU A 184 -6.70 -15.30 -7.02
C LEU A 184 -7.74 -15.95 -6.11
N ARG A 185 -8.92 -15.35 -5.97
CA ARG A 185 -10.00 -15.77 -5.08
C ARG A 185 -10.27 -17.29 -5.07
N PRO A 186 -10.45 -17.99 -6.21
CA PRO A 186 -10.76 -19.42 -6.21
C PRO A 186 -9.58 -20.33 -5.84
N ARG A 187 -8.35 -19.81 -5.80
CA ARG A 187 -7.12 -20.57 -5.49
C ARG A 187 -6.32 -19.98 -4.32
N ALA A 188 -6.96 -19.11 -3.54
CA ALA A 188 -6.33 -18.50 -2.38
C ALA A 188 -5.91 -19.60 -1.39
N ALA A 189 -4.69 -19.50 -0.89
CA ALA A 189 -4.15 -20.45 0.07
C ALA A 189 -5.03 -20.46 1.34
N GLY A 190 -5.25 -21.64 1.91
CA GLY A 190 -6.20 -21.82 3.02
C GLY A 190 -7.66 -21.44 2.71
N GLY A 191 -7.98 -21.10 1.46
CA GLY A 191 -9.29 -20.57 1.08
C GLY A 191 -9.52 -19.14 1.54
N VAL A 192 -8.46 -18.40 1.90
CA VAL A 192 -8.52 -17.03 2.44
C VAL A 192 -7.72 -16.05 1.58
N LEU A 193 -8.40 -15.02 1.09
CA LEU A 193 -7.83 -13.92 0.30
C LEU A 193 -7.97 -12.62 1.08
N VAL A 194 -6.84 -12.03 1.44
CA VAL A 194 -6.77 -10.70 2.05
C VAL A 194 -6.29 -9.71 0.99
N VAL A 195 -6.94 -8.56 0.87
CA VAL A 195 -6.40 -7.43 0.11
C VAL A 195 -5.66 -6.52 1.08
N ALA A 196 -4.46 -6.12 0.71
CA ALA A 196 -3.65 -5.18 1.49
C ALA A 196 -3.17 -4.05 0.60
N GLY A 197 -3.02 -2.85 1.14
CA GLY A 197 -2.43 -1.75 0.39
C GLY A 197 -2.04 -0.57 1.27
N ASP A 198 -1.15 0.26 0.76
CA ASP A 198 -0.65 1.44 1.45
C ASP A 198 -0.82 2.71 0.63
N SER A 199 -1.02 3.86 1.27
CA SER A 199 -1.15 5.15 0.57
C SER A 199 -2.21 5.07 -0.53
N GLY A 200 -1.92 5.52 -1.75
CA GLY A 200 -2.78 5.33 -2.93
C GLY A 200 -3.09 3.86 -3.25
N GLY A 201 -2.22 2.90 -2.93
CA GLY A 201 -2.54 1.47 -3.03
C GLY A 201 -3.59 1.02 -2.01
N GLY A 202 -3.64 1.69 -0.85
CA GLY A 202 -4.70 1.55 0.15
C GLY A 202 -6.03 2.11 -0.37
N GLY A 203 -6.02 3.30 -0.99
CA GLY A 203 -7.21 3.84 -1.66
C GLY A 203 -7.66 3.03 -2.89
N LEU A 204 -6.72 2.41 -3.60
CA LEU A 204 -7.03 1.46 -4.67
C LEU A 204 -7.72 0.20 -4.11
N ALA A 205 -7.29 -0.28 -2.94
CA ALA A 205 -7.89 -1.41 -2.27
C ALA A 205 -9.33 -1.11 -1.81
N THR A 206 -9.61 0.10 -1.32
CA THR A 206 -10.97 0.53 -0.99
C THR A 206 -11.85 0.62 -2.23
N SER A 207 -11.33 1.17 -3.34
CA SER A 207 -12.03 1.27 -4.63
C SER A 207 -12.33 -0.12 -5.22
N LEU A 208 -11.44 -1.09 -5.04
CA LEU A 208 -11.66 -2.49 -5.46
C LEU A 208 -12.82 -3.14 -4.70
N VAL A 209 -12.89 -2.95 -3.37
CA VAL A 209 -13.98 -3.51 -2.55
C VAL A 209 -15.34 -2.96 -3.00
N GLU A 210 -15.41 -1.65 -3.25
CA GLU A 210 -16.62 -1.01 -3.75
C GLU A 210 -17.02 -1.52 -5.15
N ASP A 211 -16.08 -1.58 -6.11
CA ASP A 211 -16.37 -2.06 -7.46
C ASP A 211 -16.83 -3.54 -7.46
N LEU A 212 -16.33 -4.38 -6.54
CA LEU A 212 -16.83 -5.75 -6.36
C LEU A 212 -18.26 -5.77 -5.78
N ASP A 213 -18.57 -4.94 -4.79
CA ASP A 213 -19.93 -4.82 -4.21
C ASP A 213 -20.95 -4.37 -5.25
N GLU A 214 -20.63 -3.33 -6.04
CA GLU A 214 -21.50 -2.81 -7.10
C GLU A 214 -21.82 -3.85 -8.17
N ARG A 215 -20.88 -4.79 -8.41
CA ARG A 215 -21.05 -5.92 -9.33
C ARG A 215 -21.78 -7.11 -8.73
N GLY A 216 -22.00 -7.12 -7.41
CA GLY A 216 -22.50 -8.29 -6.68
C GLY A 216 -21.53 -9.46 -6.69
N GLU A 217 -20.23 -9.18 -6.82
CA GLU A 217 -19.16 -10.18 -6.82
C GLU A 217 -18.61 -10.40 -5.40
N PRO A 218 -18.13 -11.61 -5.05
CA PRO A 218 -17.59 -11.86 -3.72
C PRO A 218 -16.35 -11.01 -3.45
N GLY A 219 -16.38 -10.22 -2.38
CA GLY A 219 -15.21 -9.47 -1.89
C GLY A 219 -14.11 -10.34 -1.28
N PRO A 220 -12.99 -9.71 -0.86
CA PRO A 220 -11.95 -10.39 -0.10
C PRO A 220 -12.44 -10.74 1.32
N ASP A 221 -11.77 -11.69 1.98
CA ASP A 221 -12.13 -12.12 3.35
C ASP A 221 -11.65 -11.12 4.41
N GLY A 222 -10.68 -10.27 4.08
CA GLY A 222 -10.17 -9.23 4.96
C GLY A 222 -9.45 -8.12 4.19
N LEU A 223 -9.36 -6.95 4.79
CA LEU A 223 -8.73 -5.76 4.23
C LEU A 223 -7.68 -5.18 5.19
N VAL A 224 -6.47 -4.94 4.69
CA VAL A 224 -5.36 -4.34 5.44
C VAL A 224 -4.98 -3.01 4.79
N LEU A 225 -5.20 -1.90 5.49
CA LEU A 225 -4.92 -0.55 4.99
C LEU A 225 -3.79 0.10 5.80
N LEU A 226 -2.76 0.59 5.11
CA LEU A 226 -1.59 1.24 5.73
C LEU A 226 -1.50 2.69 5.25
N SER A 227 -1.83 3.65 6.11
CA SER A 227 -1.94 5.07 5.80
C SER A 227 -2.71 5.31 4.48
N PRO A 228 -3.94 4.77 4.32
CA PRO A 228 -4.61 4.77 3.02
C PRO A 228 -5.02 6.19 2.60
N GLU A 229 -4.87 6.49 1.31
CA GLU A 229 -5.38 7.73 0.70
C GLU A 229 -6.86 7.53 0.33
N VAL A 230 -7.75 7.88 1.25
CA VAL A 230 -9.19 7.52 1.20
C VAL A 230 -10.11 8.67 0.80
N ASP A 231 -9.53 9.84 0.59
CA ASP A 231 -10.20 11.07 0.18
C ASP A 231 -9.25 11.88 -0.70
N LEU A 232 -9.65 12.13 -1.95
CA LEU A 232 -8.87 12.85 -2.94
C LEU A 232 -9.21 14.35 -3.02
N ASP A 233 -10.17 14.85 -2.23
CA ASP A 233 -10.40 16.29 -2.08
C ASP A 233 -9.24 16.96 -1.33
N LEU A 234 -8.61 16.23 -0.41
CA LEU A 234 -7.47 16.68 0.38
C LEU A 234 -7.74 18.01 1.12
N ASP A 235 -8.94 18.17 1.67
CA ASP A 235 -9.40 19.40 2.32
C ASP A 235 -9.50 19.31 3.86
N ASP A 236 -9.25 18.13 4.44
CA ASP A 236 -9.23 17.92 5.89
C ASP A 236 -8.15 18.79 6.59
N PRO A 237 -8.38 19.23 7.84
CA PRO A 237 -7.42 20.06 8.59
C PRO A 237 -6.00 19.47 8.67
N SER A 238 -5.89 18.15 8.89
CA SER A 238 -4.61 17.44 8.96
C SER A 238 -3.71 17.63 7.74
N ILE A 239 -4.28 17.89 6.55
CA ILE A 239 -3.51 18.15 5.32
C ILE A 239 -2.58 19.35 5.54
N SER A 240 -3.12 20.44 6.09
CA SER A 240 -2.36 21.66 6.35
C SER A 240 -1.54 21.58 7.65
N GLU A 241 -2.12 21.03 8.72
CA GLU A 241 -1.49 20.93 10.04
C GLU A 241 -0.23 20.05 10.00
N ASN A 242 -0.28 18.94 9.27
CA ASN A 242 0.81 17.96 9.24
C ASN A 242 1.75 18.10 8.04
N ALA A 243 1.49 19.01 7.09
CA ALA A 243 2.35 19.22 5.90
C ALA A 243 3.83 19.49 6.23
N THR A 244 4.15 20.05 7.40
CA THR A 244 5.53 20.25 7.84
C THR A 244 6.15 19.01 8.49
N SER A 245 5.32 18.16 9.09
CA SER A 245 5.72 17.00 9.89
C SER A 245 5.75 15.70 9.09
N ASP A 246 5.00 15.64 7.99
CA ASP A 246 4.90 14.47 7.12
C ASP A 246 6.04 14.39 6.07
N ILE A 247 6.13 13.23 5.43
CA ILE A 247 6.95 12.95 4.24
C ILE A 247 6.29 13.39 2.94
N LEU A 248 4.96 13.42 2.90
CA LEU A 248 4.22 13.76 1.70
C LEU A 248 4.49 15.23 1.32
N PRO A 249 4.58 15.55 0.02
CA PRO A 249 4.59 16.94 -0.41
C PRO A 249 3.25 17.58 -0.06
N TRP A 250 3.25 18.87 0.28
CA TRP A 250 2.02 19.59 0.62
C TRP A 250 1.02 19.66 -0.55
N ASN A 251 1.49 19.50 -1.78
CA ASN A 251 0.73 19.54 -3.03
C ASN A 251 0.69 18.15 -3.69
N ILE A 252 -0.01 17.21 -3.07
CA ILE A 252 -0.14 15.83 -3.56
C ILE A 252 -0.88 15.85 -4.92
N PRO A 253 -0.27 15.37 -6.01
CA PRO A 253 -0.87 15.47 -7.34
C PRO A 253 -1.88 14.35 -7.59
N VAL A 254 -3.17 14.61 -7.39
CA VAL A 254 -4.25 13.64 -7.69
C VAL A 254 -4.78 13.73 -9.13
N SER A 255 -4.62 14.88 -9.77
CA SER A 255 -5.18 15.15 -11.11
C SER A 255 -4.73 14.18 -12.21
N PRO A 256 -3.46 13.74 -12.27
CA PRO A 256 -3.03 12.74 -13.26
C PRO A 256 -3.83 11.44 -13.18
N TYR A 257 -4.19 11.02 -11.97
CA TYR A 257 -5.00 9.83 -11.72
C TYR A 257 -6.47 10.04 -12.06
N LEU A 258 -7.06 11.14 -11.58
CA LEU A 258 -8.47 11.44 -11.76
C LEU A 258 -8.86 11.69 -13.22
N ARG A 259 -8.01 12.37 -14.01
CA ARG A 259 -8.27 12.75 -15.42
C ARG A 259 -9.69 13.28 -15.68
N GLY A 260 -10.17 14.15 -14.79
CA GLY A 260 -11.48 14.80 -14.90
C GLY A 260 -12.62 14.09 -14.16
N VAL A 261 -12.35 12.98 -13.49
CA VAL A 261 -13.23 12.45 -12.43
C VAL A 261 -13.22 13.41 -11.25
N ASP A 262 -14.40 13.61 -10.66
CA ASP A 262 -14.56 14.43 -9.47
C ASP A 262 -13.80 13.77 -8.31
N PRO A 263 -12.91 14.48 -7.58
CA PRO A 263 -12.27 13.93 -6.38
C PRO A 263 -13.26 13.41 -5.33
N ALA A 264 -14.49 13.95 -5.27
CA ALA A 264 -15.55 13.48 -4.38
C ALA A 264 -16.34 12.28 -4.93
N ASP A 265 -16.00 11.75 -6.11
CA ASP A 265 -16.62 10.56 -6.68
C ASP A 265 -16.34 9.35 -5.77
N HIS A 266 -17.40 8.66 -5.36
CA HIS A 266 -17.33 7.54 -4.42
C HIS A 266 -16.32 6.47 -4.85
N ARG A 267 -16.20 6.24 -6.18
CA ARG A 267 -15.32 5.21 -6.77
C ARG A 267 -13.82 5.48 -6.62
N VAL A 268 -13.43 6.68 -6.20
CA VAL A 268 -12.02 7.06 -5.98
C VAL A 268 -11.76 7.54 -4.55
N SER A 269 -12.81 7.90 -3.81
CA SER A 269 -12.73 8.43 -2.45
C SER A 269 -13.71 7.68 -1.55
N ALA A 270 -13.17 6.74 -0.76
CA ALA A 270 -13.94 5.88 0.13
C ALA A 270 -14.78 6.64 1.17
N LEU A 271 -14.43 7.89 1.49
CA LEU A 271 -15.25 8.75 2.34
C LEU A 271 -16.62 9.12 1.74
N HIS A 272 -16.79 8.97 0.43
CA HIS A 272 -18.07 9.16 -0.26
C HIS A 272 -18.72 7.83 -0.68
N ALA A 273 -18.01 6.71 -0.53
CA ALA A 273 -18.51 5.36 -0.78
C ALA A 273 -19.34 4.80 0.38
N ARG A 274 -20.09 3.73 0.08
CA ARG A 274 -20.67 2.85 1.10
C ARG A 274 -19.57 2.06 1.79
N VAL A 275 -19.63 1.95 3.12
CA VAL A 275 -18.64 1.20 3.91
C VAL A 275 -19.19 -0.08 4.51
N ASP A 276 -20.51 -0.29 4.51
CA ASP A 276 -21.18 -1.48 5.04
C ASP A 276 -20.87 -2.76 4.25
N CYS A 277 -20.37 -2.62 3.02
CA CYS A 277 -19.90 -3.73 2.18
C CYS A 277 -18.47 -4.19 2.50
N TYR A 278 -17.74 -3.49 3.37
CA TYR A 278 -16.33 -3.80 3.62
C TYR A 278 -16.19 -5.08 4.45
N PRO A 279 -15.18 -5.91 4.15
CA PRO A 279 -14.86 -7.06 5.01
C PRO A 279 -14.28 -6.59 6.36
N PRO A 280 -14.02 -7.51 7.31
CA PRO A 280 -13.17 -7.19 8.44
C PRO A 280 -11.93 -6.43 7.98
N THR A 281 -11.63 -5.31 8.64
CA THR A 281 -10.62 -4.35 8.17
C THR A 281 -9.69 -3.96 9.30
N ILE A 282 -8.38 -3.96 9.05
CA ILE A 282 -7.38 -3.29 9.91
C ILE A 282 -6.84 -2.06 9.20
N VAL A 283 -6.87 -0.93 9.88
CA VAL A 283 -6.38 0.37 9.39
C VAL A 283 -5.24 0.82 10.28
N VAL A 284 -4.06 1.00 9.72
CA VAL A 284 -2.85 1.44 10.41
C VAL A 284 -2.48 2.82 9.89
N SER A 285 -2.23 3.81 10.75
CA SER A 285 -1.84 5.17 10.31
C SER A 285 -0.87 5.84 11.28
N GLY A 286 -0.17 6.86 10.80
CA GLY A 286 0.64 7.75 11.64
C GLY A 286 -0.16 8.97 12.09
N GLY A 287 -0.10 9.32 13.38
CA GLY A 287 -0.77 10.50 13.95
C GLY A 287 -0.19 11.84 13.50
N ALA A 288 0.97 11.83 12.81
CA ALA A 288 1.60 13.02 12.22
C ALA A 288 1.57 13.02 10.68
N GLU A 289 0.69 12.23 10.06
CA GLU A 289 0.51 12.18 8.60
C GLU A 289 -0.63 13.09 8.12
N MET A 290 -0.55 13.54 6.87
CA MET A 290 -1.52 14.45 6.25
C MET A 290 -2.91 13.81 6.11
N PHE A 291 -2.99 12.49 5.92
CA PHE A 291 -4.24 11.73 5.80
C PHE A 291 -4.88 11.34 7.15
N ARG A 292 -4.34 11.81 8.28
CA ARG A 292 -4.81 11.43 9.62
C ARG A 292 -6.33 11.59 9.78
N ASP A 293 -6.87 12.75 9.43
CA ASP A 293 -8.28 13.03 9.71
C ASP A 293 -9.22 12.25 8.77
N SER A 294 -8.87 12.09 7.49
CA SER A 294 -9.64 11.27 6.54
C SER A 294 -9.64 9.78 6.95
N VAL A 295 -8.50 9.26 7.40
CA VAL A 295 -8.39 7.90 7.94
C VAL A 295 -9.27 7.71 9.19
N ARG A 296 -9.22 8.65 10.13
CA ARG A 296 -10.07 8.61 11.35
C ARG A 296 -11.55 8.63 11.00
N ARG A 297 -11.95 9.46 10.02
CA ARG A 297 -13.33 9.52 9.52
C ARG A 297 -13.76 8.19 8.90
N LEU A 298 -12.90 7.55 8.09
CA LEU A 298 -13.20 6.25 7.51
C LEU A 298 -13.44 5.19 8.59
N VAL A 299 -12.53 5.11 9.58
CA VAL A 299 -12.65 4.17 10.71
C VAL A 299 -13.95 4.40 11.48
N THR A 300 -14.29 5.66 11.76
CA THR A 300 -15.52 6.03 12.48
C THR A 300 -16.75 5.55 11.70
N ARG A 301 -16.80 5.80 10.40
CA ARG A 301 -17.90 5.36 9.53
C ARG A 301 -18.02 3.83 9.48
N MET A 302 -16.89 3.12 9.40
CA MET A 302 -16.89 1.65 9.44
C MET A 302 -17.47 1.12 10.76
N ASP A 303 -17.07 1.69 11.89
CA ASP A 303 -17.59 1.30 13.22
C ASP A 303 -19.09 1.59 13.36
N GLU A 304 -19.55 2.77 12.91
CA GLU A 304 -20.96 3.17 12.92
C GLU A 304 -21.85 2.26 12.06
N GLU A 305 -21.35 1.77 10.93
CA GLU A 305 -22.03 0.81 10.05
C GLU A 305 -21.85 -0.67 10.49
N GLY A 306 -21.17 -0.91 11.61
CA GLY A 306 -21.00 -2.26 12.19
C GLY A 306 -19.98 -3.14 11.47
N VAL A 307 -19.09 -2.56 10.65
CA VAL A 307 -17.96 -3.25 10.04
C VAL A 307 -16.94 -3.59 11.14
N ALA A 308 -16.42 -4.82 11.12
CA ALA A 308 -15.39 -5.24 12.07
C ALA A 308 -14.04 -4.54 11.78
N VAL A 309 -13.87 -3.32 12.30
CA VAL A 309 -12.70 -2.47 12.07
C VAL A 309 -11.73 -2.46 13.25
N ARG A 310 -10.43 -2.56 12.97
CA ARG A 310 -9.34 -2.37 13.94
C ARG A 310 -8.50 -1.17 13.52
N ALA A 311 -8.46 -0.13 14.34
CA ALA A 311 -7.60 1.02 14.09
C ALA A 311 -6.32 0.95 14.92
N VAL A 312 -5.17 1.15 14.26
CA VAL A 312 -3.84 1.27 14.86
C VAL A 312 -3.24 2.59 14.43
N GLU A 313 -3.56 3.65 15.18
CA GLU A 313 -2.91 4.94 15.01
C GLU A 313 -1.69 5.04 15.92
N VAL A 314 -0.53 5.40 15.37
CA VAL A 314 0.70 5.61 16.13
C VAL A 314 1.03 7.10 16.15
N ASP A 315 1.04 7.69 17.35
CA ASP A 315 1.34 9.11 17.51
C ASP A 315 2.73 9.48 16.95
N GLY A 316 2.86 10.69 16.41
CA GLY A 316 4.16 11.30 16.08
C GLY A 316 4.94 10.66 14.92
N VAL A 317 4.44 9.58 14.30
CA VAL A 317 5.03 9.00 13.08
C VAL A 317 4.29 9.47 11.83
N PHE A 318 5.02 9.50 10.72
CA PHE A 318 4.57 10.03 9.43
C PHE A 318 3.96 8.93 8.54
N HIS A 319 3.53 9.33 7.34
CA HIS A 319 2.89 8.46 6.37
C HIS A 319 3.67 7.18 6.05
N VAL A 320 2.98 6.03 6.01
CA VAL A 320 3.52 4.69 5.72
C VAL A 320 4.75 4.29 6.57
N PHE A 321 4.78 4.73 7.83
CA PHE A 321 5.87 4.41 8.76
C PHE A 321 6.22 2.91 8.89
N PRO A 322 5.31 1.92 8.76
CA PRO A 322 5.71 0.51 8.89
C PRO A 322 6.71 0.10 7.81
N ILE A 323 6.57 0.69 6.62
CA ILE A 323 7.40 0.43 5.43
C ILE A 323 8.73 1.18 5.54
N LEU A 324 8.67 2.45 5.98
CA LEU A 324 9.81 3.37 5.97
C LEU A 324 10.67 3.31 7.23
N LEU A 325 10.12 2.84 8.35
CA LEU A 325 10.82 2.65 9.63
C LEU A 325 10.85 1.16 10.04
N PRO A 326 11.29 0.22 9.17
CA PRO A 326 11.15 -1.21 9.41
C PRO A 326 11.96 -1.74 10.61
N TRP A 327 12.89 -0.93 11.13
CA TRP A 327 13.71 -1.22 12.30
C TRP A 327 13.03 -0.79 13.62
N SER A 328 12.05 0.11 13.55
CA SER A 328 11.37 0.67 14.73
C SER A 328 10.52 -0.37 15.45
N HIS A 329 10.28 -0.15 16.74
CA HIS A 329 9.37 -0.99 17.52
C HIS A 329 7.93 -0.95 16.99
N CYS A 330 7.40 0.23 16.71
CA CYS A 330 6.03 0.37 16.20
C CYS A 330 5.82 -0.35 14.86
N ALA A 331 6.79 -0.33 13.94
CA ALA A 331 6.68 -1.08 12.69
C ALA A 331 6.63 -2.60 12.90
N LYS A 332 7.40 -3.13 13.87
CA LYS A 332 7.36 -4.56 14.22
C LYS A 332 6.04 -4.94 14.88
N ASP A 333 5.53 -4.08 15.76
CA ASP A 333 4.24 -4.28 16.42
C ASP A 333 3.11 -4.33 15.38
N VAL A 334 3.14 -3.46 14.37
CA VAL A 334 2.17 -3.49 13.24
C VAL A 334 2.16 -4.84 12.52
N VAL A 335 3.32 -5.45 12.27
CA VAL A 335 3.38 -6.77 11.64
C VAL A 335 2.70 -7.83 12.51
N GLY A 336 2.90 -7.78 13.82
CA GLY A 336 2.20 -8.67 14.76
C GLY A 336 0.69 -8.45 14.77
N ARG A 337 0.23 -7.20 14.74
CA ARG A 337 -1.21 -6.86 14.65
C ARG A 337 -1.85 -7.36 13.35
N ILE A 338 -1.11 -7.30 12.23
CA ILE A 338 -1.56 -7.84 10.94
C ILE A 338 -1.62 -9.37 11.00
N ASP A 339 -0.64 -10.04 11.62
CA ASP A 339 -0.65 -11.50 11.82
C ASP A 339 -1.88 -11.96 12.63
N GLU A 340 -2.13 -11.32 13.78
CA GLU A 340 -3.34 -11.53 14.60
C GLU A 340 -4.62 -11.31 13.78
N PHE A 341 -4.69 -10.23 13.01
CA PHE A 341 -5.83 -9.95 12.15
C PHE A 341 -6.04 -11.03 11.08
N VAL A 342 -4.97 -11.51 10.44
CA VAL A 342 -5.08 -12.58 9.44
C VAL A 342 -5.52 -13.91 10.10
N ASP A 343 -5.07 -14.21 11.32
CA ASP A 343 -5.58 -15.35 12.11
C ASP A 343 -7.11 -15.25 12.30
N ASP A 344 -7.60 -14.10 12.74
CA ASP A 344 -9.03 -13.90 12.98
C ASP A 344 -9.87 -14.02 11.69
N VAL A 345 -9.35 -13.53 10.57
CA VAL A 345 -9.99 -13.69 9.26
C VAL A 345 -10.06 -15.18 8.86
N ILE A 346 -9.00 -15.94 9.09
CA ILE A 346 -8.98 -17.39 8.82
C ILE A 346 -10.00 -18.13 9.69
N ASP A 347 -10.03 -17.84 11.00
CA ASP A 347 -10.94 -18.48 11.95
C ASP A 347 -12.40 -18.20 11.61
N SER A 348 -12.71 -16.97 11.19
CA SER A 348 -14.04 -16.57 10.70
C SER A 348 -14.43 -17.34 9.43
N ALA A 349 -13.54 -17.39 8.42
CA ALA A 349 -13.79 -18.09 7.16
C ALA A 349 -14.05 -19.60 7.37
N GLN A 350 -13.27 -20.24 8.26
CA GLN A 350 -13.44 -21.66 8.58
C GLN A 350 -14.75 -21.93 9.33
N SER A 351 -15.14 -21.05 10.24
CA SER A 351 -16.40 -21.15 10.98
C SER A 351 -17.63 -21.09 10.05
N HIS A 352 -17.62 -20.20 9.05
CA HIS A 352 -18.67 -20.12 8.03
C HIS A 352 -18.75 -21.36 7.15
N ILE A 353 -17.60 -21.96 6.77
CA ILE A 353 -17.56 -23.22 6.01
C ILE A 353 -18.16 -24.36 6.84
N HIS A 354 -17.84 -24.44 8.13
CA HIS A 354 -18.36 -25.48 9.02
C HIS A 354 -19.88 -25.36 9.20
N ALA A 355 -20.39 -24.15 9.47
CA ALA A 355 -21.81 -23.88 9.59
C ALA A 355 -22.59 -24.23 8.30
N SER A 356 -22.05 -23.85 7.14
CA SER A 356 -22.64 -24.14 5.83
C SER A 356 -22.69 -25.64 5.51
N ARG A 357 -21.66 -26.40 5.90
CA ARG A 357 -21.64 -27.87 5.75
C ARG A 357 -22.68 -28.56 6.64
N LEU A 358 -22.84 -28.10 7.88
CA LEU A 358 -23.87 -28.59 8.80
C LEU A 358 -25.30 -28.28 8.32
N ALA A 359 -25.53 -27.10 7.75
CA ALA A 359 -26.83 -26.74 7.16
C ALA A 359 -27.17 -27.64 5.96
N ARG A 360 -26.20 -27.90 5.06
CA ARG A 360 -26.37 -28.78 3.91
C ARG A 360 -26.59 -30.25 4.31
N SER A 361 -25.91 -30.76 5.34
CA SER A 361 -26.13 -32.12 5.82
C SER A 361 -27.50 -32.30 6.48
N ARG A 362 -27.99 -31.29 7.20
CA ARG A 362 -29.37 -31.27 7.75
C ARG A 362 -30.43 -31.21 6.65
N SER A 363 -30.21 -30.45 5.57
CA SER A 363 -31.15 -30.38 4.44
C SER A 363 -31.25 -31.68 3.63
N ARG A 364 -30.18 -32.50 3.60
CA ARG A 364 -30.16 -33.81 2.92
C ARG A 364 -30.76 -34.95 3.76
N ASN A 365 -30.92 -34.74 5.06
CA ASN A 365 -31.43 -35.74 6.01
C ASN A 365 -32.89 -35.49 6.44
N ASN A 366 -33.58 -34.53 5.84
CA ASN A 366 -35.02 -34.33 6.04
C ASN A 366 -35.75 -34.88 4.80
N PRO A 367 -36.38 -36.08 4.87
CA PRO A 367 -37.10 -36.68 3.76
C PRO A 367 -38.39 -35.94 3.38
#